data_AF-A0A5C9C4A6-F1
#
_entry.id   AF-A0A5C9C4A6-F1
#
_cell.length_a   1.000
_cell.length_b   1.000
_cell.length_c   1.000
_cell.angle_alpha   90.00
_cell.angle_beta   90.00
_cell.angle_gamma   90.00
#
_symmetry.space_group_name_H-M   'P 1'
#
loop_
_entity.id
_entity.type
_entity.pdbx_description
1 polymer ?
#
loop_
_entity_poly.entity_id
_entity_poly.type
_entity_poly.pdbx_seq_one_letter_code
_entity_poly.pdbx_strand_id
1 'polypeptide(L)'
;THARVWLNYRDLGLYVLKEGFDQPFLKRHFGDATGNFYDGGFVQDIDVDLEKDSGNGPDDHRDLRALQAACLEPDPEKRWPAIEERLDVDAFVSFMALELMTAHWDGYTPNKNNYRIYFAPPKGKARFLPHGMDQMFGDPGFPILEYFEPMVASAVMHNPEWRKRYRERVAELLPLFEPKRLHDKLDTVLARLQPIITAMGEEPANAHADRVRELKERIAAREPNLREQLQNGDPTPLEFDGDKPIELADWFPAQETDDTKVEEVEIDGQKRYSIQVGDSGQCVASWRRKVLLAKGRYRLETRMRTEAVEPREDEQGTGVGLRISGGKRDNKLTGDSDWQTVSHEFEVLEDVRDVILVAELRATRGRVWIEPVARLFRIEVP
;
A
#
# COMPACT_ATOMS: atom_id res chain seq x y z
N THR A 1 0.68 -14.40 22.89
CA THR A 1 0.18 -15.72 23.34
C THR A 1 -1.34 -15.75 23.20
N HIS A 2 -2.03 -16.85 23.55
CA HIS A 2 -3.49 -16.94 23.51
C HIS A 2 -4.06 -17.08 24.93
N ALA A 3 -5.28 -16.59 25.16
CA ALA A 3 -5.99 -16.68 26.43
C ALA A 3 -7.47 -16.98 26.22
N ARG A 4 -8.11 -17.72 27.13
CA ARG A 4 -9.57 -17.78 27.24
C ARG A 4 -9.99 -16.86 28.37
N VAL A 5 -10.94 -15.96 28.10
CA VAL A 5 -11.23 -14.83 28.99
C VAL A 5 -12.61 -14.99 29.62
N TRP A 6 -12.68 -14.76 30.93
CA TRP A 6 -13.94 -14.66 31.66
C TRP A 6 -14.08 -13.28 32.29
N LEU A 7 -15.28 -12.72 32.23
CA LEU A 7 -15.65 -11.49 32.92
C LEU A 7 -16.96 -11.72 33.67
N ASN A 8 -16.96 -11.54 34.99
CA ASN A 8 -18.12 -11.79 35.85
C ASN A 8 -18.76 -13.17 35.61
N TYR A 9 -17.91 -14.21 35.57
CA TYR A 9 -18.28 -15.61 35.29
C TYR A 9 -18.82 -15.89 33.88
N ARG A 10 -18.92 -14.89 32.99
CA ARG A 10 -19.26 -15.08 31.59
C ARG A 10 -18.01 -15.39 30.79
N ASP A 11 -18.04 -16.50 30.05
CA ASP A 11 -17.02 -16.82 29.05
C ASP A 11 -17.13 -15.85 27.87
N LEU A 12 -16.05 -15.11 27.60
CA LEU A 12 -15.94 -14.19 26.47
C LEU A 12 -15.21 -14.82 25.28
N GLY A 13 -14.70 -16.05 25.42
CA GLY A 13 -14.06 -16.79 24.35
C GLY A 13 -12.54 -16.61 24.28
N LEU A 14 -11.99 -16.89 23.09
CA LEU A 14 -10.55 -16.91 22.83
C LEU A 14 -10.03 -15.53 22.39
N TYR A 15 -8.90 -15.13 22.96
CA TYR A 15 -8.22 -13.87 22.69
C TYR A 15 -6.75 -14.10 22.38
N VAL A 16 -6.15 -13.18 21.62
CA VAL A 16 -4.70 -13.05 21.49
C VAL A 16 -4.22 -12.05 22.54
N LEU A 17 -3.46 -12.53 23.52
CA LEU A 17 -2.77 -11.68 24.48
C LEU A 17 -1.43 -11.24 23.88
N LYS A 18 -1.36 -9.97 23.51
CA LYS A 18 -0.20 -9.33 22.92
C LYS A 18 0.56 -8.53 23.98
N GLU A 19 1.88 -8.53 23.89
CA GLU A 19 2.71 -7.60 24.68
C GLU A 19 2.45 -6.16 24.20
N GLY A 20 2.20 -5.25 25.14
CA GLY A 20 2.09 -3.83 24.84
C GLY A 20 3.46 -3.25 24.53
N PHE A 21 3.52 -2.30 23.60
CA PHE A 21 4.74 -1.52 23.39
C PHE A 21 4.77 -0.38 24.41
N ASP A 22 5.32 -0.69 25.58
CA ASP A 22 5.42 0.21 26.73
C ASP A 22 6.88 0.42 27.16
N GLN A 23 7.12 1.21 28.21
CA GLN A 23 8.47 1.45 28.72
C GLN A 23 9.22 0.15 29.10
N PRO A 24 8.60 -0.84 29.79
CA PRO A 24 9.21 -2.16 29.98
C PRO A 24 9.66 -2.86 28.70
N PHE A 25 8.82 -2.88 27.66
CA PHE A 25 9.17 -3.43 26.35
C PHE A 25 10.38 -2.70 25.77
N LEU A 26 10.33 -1.36 25.72
CA LEU A 26 11.41 -0.54 25.16
C LEU A 26 12.73 -0.75 25.91
N LYS A 27 12.70 -0.75 27.25
CA LYS A 27 13.88 -1.02 28.08
C LYS A 27 14.45 -2.41 27.83
N ARG A 28 13.60 -3.42 27.66
CA ARG A 28 14.06 -4.80 27.42
C ARG A 28 14.74 -4.96 26.05
N HIS A 29 14.18 -4.32 25.02
CA HIS A 29 14.63 -4.52 23.64
C HIS A 29 15.67 -3.50 23.16
N PHE A 30 15.68 -2.30 23.73
CA PHE A 30 16.58 -1.21 23.35
C PHE A 30 17.52 -0.78 24.49
N GLY A 31 17.40 -1.35 25.69
CA GLY A 31 18.20 -1.00 26.87
C GLY A 31 17.79 0.30 27.56
N ASP A 32 17.10 1.17 26.84
CA ASP A 32 16.62 2.48 27.27
C ASP A 32 15.19 2.70 26.75
N ALA A 33 14.33 3.28 27.58
CA ALA A 33 12.93 3.59 27.28
C ALA A 33 12.63 5.10 27.32
N THR A 34 13.67 5.95 27.41
CA THR A 34 13.54 7.39 27.57
C THR A 34 13.43 8.14 26.23
N GLY A 35 13.68 7.47 25.10
CA GLY A 35 13.46 8.03 23.77
C GLY A 35 11.97 8.29 23.49
N ASN A 36 11.68 9.21 22.59
CA ASN A 36 10.30 9.44 22.16
C ASN A 36 9.78 8.23 21.38
N PHE A 37 8.55 7.83 21.69
CA PHE A 37 7.86 6.71 21.10
C PHE A 37 6.49 7.16 20.60
N TYR A 38 6.19 6.94 19.32
CA TYR A 38 4.99 7.45 18.67
C TYR A 38 4.12 6.35 18.07
N ASP A 39 2.80 6.59 18.10
CA ASP A 39 1.78 5.86 17.33
C ASP A 39 1.72 6.38 15.90
N GLY A 40 1.79 5.48 14.92
CA GLY A 40 1.63 5.79 13.49
C GLY A 40 0.23 6.24 13.09
N GLY A 41 -0.76 6.18 13.98
CA GLY A 41 -2.13 6.62 13.70
C GLY A 41 -2.83 5.78 12.63
N PHE A 42 -3.95 6.28 12.11
CA PHE A 42 -4.71 5.62 11.05
C PHE A 42 -4.34 6.19 9.68
N VAL A 43 -3.59 5.42 8.89
CA VAL A 43 -3.19 5.77 7.52
C VAL A 43 -2.49 7.14 7.47
N GLN A 44 -1.49 7.32 8.34
CA GLN A 44 -0.70 8.55 8.46
C GLN A 44 0.78 8.23 8.27
N ASP A 45 1.50 9.11 7.56
CA ASP A 45 2.95 9.01 7.45
C ASP A 45 3.63 9.81 8.57
N ILE A 46 4.95 9.91 8.55
CA ILE A 46 5.73 10.69 9.53
C ILE A 46 5.66 12.22 9.31
N ASP A 47 4.88 12.68 8.34
CA ASP A 47 4.72 14.09 7.98
C ASP A 47 3.62 14.83 8.76
N VAL A 48 3.00 14.13 9.71
CA VAL A 48 2.05 14.69 10.67
C VAL A 48 2.59 14.63 12.10
N ASP A 49 1.98 15.39 13.00
CA ASP A 49 2.27 15.33 14.43
C ASP A 49 1.64 14.06 15.04
N LEU A 50 2.34 12.93 14.90
CA LEU A 50 1.95 11.63 15.43
C LEU A 50 1.74 11.65 16.96
N GLU A 51 0.84 10.81 17.48
CA GLU A 51 0.62 10.72 18.93
C GLU A 51 1.87 10.18 19.63
N LYS A 52 2.34 10.88 20.66
CA LYS A 52 3.47 10.47 21.47
C LYS A 52 2.99 9.61 22.65
N ASP A 53 3.10 8.29 22.50
CA ASP A 53 2.75 7.30 23.51
C ASP A 53 3.63 7.40 24.78
N SER A 54 4.94 7.61 24.60
CA SER A 54 5.89 7.71 25.74
C SER A 54 7.23 8.37 25.38
N GLY A 55 8.08 8.57 26.40
CA GLY A 55 9.43 9.14 26.26
C GLY A 55 9.63 10.42 27.07
N ASN A 56 10.89 10.70 27.41
CA ASN A 56 11.28 11.86 28.22
C ASN A 56 11.72 13.06 27.38
N GLY A 57 11.81 12.91 26.05
CA GLY A 57 12.13 14.02 25.16
C GLY A 57 11.02 15.08 25.15
N PRO A 58 11.25 16.26 24.56
CA PRO A 58 10.18 17.23 24.36
C PRO A 58 9.07 16.64 23.50
N ASP A 59 7.85 17.12 23.70
CA ASP A 59 6.68 16.80 22.88
C ASP A 59 6.49 17.90 21.82
N ASP A 60 7.46 17.98 20.91
CA ASP A 60 7.50 18.98 19.84
C ASP A 60 7.83 18.37 18.46
N HIS A 61 7.86 17.04 18.38
CA HIS A 61 8.00 16.27 17.15
C HIS A 61 9.25 16.63 16.32
N ARG A 62 10.27 17.22 16.96
CA ARG A 62 11.50 17.66 16.27
C ARG A 62 12.27 16.50 15.64
N ASP A 63 12.16 15.32 16.24
CA ASP A 63 12.78 14.08 15.79
C ASP A 63 12.10 13.54 14.52
N LEU A 64 10.76 13.51 14.49
CA LEU A 64 9.96 13.21 13.29
C LEU A 64 10.24 14.21 12.17
N ARG A 65 10.15 15.52 12.46
CA ARG A 65 10.43 16.57 11.48
C ARG A 65 11.85 16.52 10.94
N ALA A 66 12.83 16.15 11.77
CA ALA A 66 14.20 15.98 11.32
C ALA A 66 14.35 14.80 10.34
N LEU A 67 13.68 13.67 10.61
CA LEU A 67 13.67 12.52 9.70
C LEU A 67 12.92 12.85 8.40
N GLN A 68 11.76 13.50 8.50
CA GLN A 68 10.98 13.99 7.36
C GLN A 68 11.82 14.90 6.47
N ALA A 69 12.49 15.91 7.04
CA ALA A 69 13.36 16.82 6.30
C ALA A 69 14.51 16.08 5.61
N ALA A 70 15.10 15.07 6.27
CA ALA A 70 16.13 14.24 5.67
C ALA A 70 15.60 13.43 4.47
N CYS A 71 14.38 12.90 4.53
CA CYS A 71 13.76 12.21 3.40
C CYS A 71 13.41 13.15 2.23
N LEU A 72 13.02 14.40 2.52
CA LEU A 72 12.61 15.40 1.53
C LEU A 72 13.77 16.20 0.90
N GLU A 73 14.99 16.08 1.41
CA GLU A 73 16.17 16.76 0.85
C GLU A 73 16.34 16.41 -0.64
N PRO A 74 16.24 17.36 -1.59
CA PRO A 74 16.26 17.05 -3.02
C PRO A 74 17.59 16.50 -3.53
N ASP A 75 18.71 16.90 -2.94
CA ASP A 75 20.05 16.50 -3.34
C ASP A 75 20.40 15.12 -2.74
N PRO A 76 20.52 14.06 -3.54
CA PRO A 76 20.73 12.73 -3.01
C PRO A 76 22.02 12.62 -2.16
N GLU A 77 23.09 13.30 -2.56
CA GLU A 77 24.38 13.34 -1.84
C GLU A 77 24.25 13.92 -0.42
N LYS A 78 23.21 14.73 -0.17
CA LYS A 78 22.86 15.24 1.17
C LYS A 78 21.79 14.41 1.85
N ARG A 79 20.82 13.92 1.08
CA ARG A 79 19.69 13.11 1.55
C ARG A 79 20.16 11.86 2.26
N TRP A 80 21.01 11.05 1.60
CA TRP A 80 21.34 9.73 2.13
C TRP A 80 22.12 9.78 3.45
N PRO A 81 23.17 10.63 3.60
CA PRO A 81 23.83 10.79 4.89
C PRO A 81 22.89 11.32 5.99
N ALA A 82 21.99 12.25 5.64
CA ALA A 82 21.04 12.81 6.60
C ALA A 82 20.03 11.76 7.10
N ILE A 83 19.56 10.86 6.22
CA ILE A 83 18.73 9.72 6.59
C ILE A 83 19.53 8.75 7.45
N GLU A 84 20.76 8.41 7.07
CA GLU A 84 21.59 7.46 7.83
C GLU A 84 21.89 7.95 9.25
N GLU A 85 22.03 9.25 9.45
CA GLU A 85 22.20 9.86 10.78
C GLU A 85 20.94 9.65 11.67
N ARG A 86 19.74 9.65 11.07
CA ARG A 86 18.45 9.70 11.78
C ARG A 86 17.67 8.40 11.77
N LEU A 87 17.99 7.47 10.88
CA LEU A 87 17.30 6.19 10.71
C LEU A 87 18.30 5.06 10.89
N ASP A 88 17.87 4.00 11.57
CA ASP A 88 18.59 2.74 11.48
C ASP A 88 18.21 1.99 10.20
N VAL A 89 18.94 2.29 9.12
CA VAL A 89 18.61 1.83 7.76
C VAL A 89 18.55 0.30 7.68
N ASP A 90 19.49 -0.43 8.27
CA ASP A 90 19.50 -1.91 8.22
C ASP A 90 18.28 -2.53 8.89
N ALA A 91 17.85 -2.00 10.05
CA ALA A 91 16.64 -2.47 10.68
C ALA A 91 15.39 -2.04 9.92
N PHE A 92 15.38 -0.86 9.32
CA PHE A 92 14.27 -0.42 8.48
C PHE A 92 14.14 -1.29 7.23
N VAL A 93 15.24 -1.65 6.56
CA VAL A 93 15.26 -2.61 5.45
C VAL A 93 14.72 -3.98 5.91
N SER A 94 15.09 -4.44 7.09
CA SER A 94 14.55 -5.69 7.66
C SER A 94 13.05 -5.59 7.96
N PHE A 95 12.59 -4.45 8.46
CA PHE A 95 11.20 -4.14 8.71
C PHE A 95 10.38 -4.19 7.41
N MET A 96 10.81 -3.47 6.37
CA MET A 96 10.18 -3.51 5.04
C MET A 96 10.15 -4.92 4.45
N ALA A 97 11.27 -5.64 4.52
CA ALA A 97 11.36 -7.00 3.98
C ALA A 97 10.32 -7.91 4.66
N LEU A 98 10.19 -7.84 5.98
CA LEU A 98 9.22 -8.66 6.70
C LEU A 98 7.78 -8.25 6.41
N GLU A 99 7.44 -6.95 6.39
CA GLU A 99 6.09 -6.48 6.03
C GLU A 99 5.68 -7.03 4.66
N LEU A 100 6.54 -6.84 3.65
CA LEU A 100 6.24 -7.24 2.28
C LEU A 100 6.24 -8.76 2.11
N MET A 101 7.22 -9.48 2.66
CA MET A 101 7.27 -10.94 2.54
C MET A 101 6.08 -11.63 3.23
N THR A 102 5.55 -11.07 4.31
CA THR A 102 4.36 -11.57 5.01
C THR A 102 3.04 -11.03 4.47
N ALA A 103 3.07 -10.26 3.38
CA ALA A 103 1.89 -9.60 2.79
C ALA A 103 1.12 -8.76 3.82
N HIS A 104 1.84 -7.97 4.62
CA HIS A 104 1.27 -6.97 5.53
C HIS A 104 0.76 -5.77 4.73
N TRP A 105 -0.29 -5.99 3.95
CA TRP A 105 -0.77 -5.04 2.93
C TRP A 105 -1.19 -3.68 3.51
N ASP A 106 -1.53 -3.64 4.79
CA ASP A 106 -1.92 -2.44 5.54
C ASP A 106 -0.83 -2.00 6.55
N GLY A 107 0.41 -2.44 6.35
CA GLY A 107 1.58 -2.00 7.12
C GLY A 107 2.06 -0.59 6.73
N TYR A 108 3.19 -0.16 7.30
CA TYR A 108 3.76 1.15 6.98
C TYR A 108 4.19 1.18 5.53
N THR A 109 4.97 0.19 5.10
CA THR A 109 5.57 0.15 3.76
C THR A 109 4.53 0.23 2.62
N PRO A 110 3.40 -0.48 2.66
CA PRO A 110 2.39 -0.34 1.60
C PRO A 110 1.36 0.77 1.84
N ASN A 111 0.99 1.09 3.09
CA ASN A 111 -0.20 1.92 3.34
C ASN A 111 -0.07 2.95 4.48
N LYS A 112 1.13 3.22 5.01
CA LYS A 112 1.32 4.20 6.10
C LYS A 112 0.47 3.89 7.34
N ASN A 113 0.30 2.61 7.66
CA ASN A 113 -0.56 2.20 8.77
C ASN A 113 0.14 1.11 9.61
N ASN A 114 -0.44 0.76 10.76
CA ASN A 114 -0.01 -0.37 11.58
C ASN A 114 1.48 -0.38 11.93
N TYR A 115 2.01 0.76 12.36
CA TYR A 115 3.39 0.88 12.81
C TYR A 115 3.53 1.70 14.09
N ARG A 116 4.72 1.62 14.68
CA ARG A 116 5.22 2.49 15.75
C ARG A 116 6.63 2.95 15.40
N ILE A 117 7.02 4.11 15.90
CA ILE A 117 8.38 4.63 15.72
C ILE A 117 9.00 4.98 17.07
N TYR A 118 10.17 4.41 17.34
CA TYR A 118 10.97 4.69 18.52
C TYR A 118 12.28 5.40 18.15
N PHE A 119 12.54 6.56 18.73
CA PHE A 119 13.81 7.27 18.56
C PHE A 119 14.80 6.85 19.64
N ALA A 120 15.58 5.79 19.36
CA ALA A 120 16.39 5.10 20.35
C ALA A 120 17.58 5.94 20.85
N PRO A 121 17.68 6.24 22.17
CA PRO A 121 18.82 6.92 22.76
C PRO A 121 20.13 6.10 22.64
N PRO A 122 21.32 6.75 22.76
CA PRO A 122 21.52 8.21 22.87
C PRO A 122 21.55 8.92 21.52
N LYS A 123 21.67 8.17 20.41
CA LYS A 123 21.84 8.76 19.06
C LYS A 123 20.54 9.23 18.43
N GLY A 124 19.39 8.80 18.96
CA GLY A 124 18.08 9.21 18.47
C GLY A 124 17.74 8.65 17.09
N LYS A 125 18.32 7.51 16.68
CA LYS A 125 17.94 6.89 15.41
C LYS A 125 16.53 6.28 15.51
N ALA A 126 15.71 6.55 14.51
CA ALA A 126 14.39 5.97 14.35
C ALA A 126 14.47 4.44 14.15
N ARG A 127 13.58 3.75 14.84
CA ARG A 127 13.33 2.30 14.77
C ARG A 127 11.84 2.10 14.54
N PHE A 128 11.49 1.56 13.37
CA PHE A 128 10.12 1.19 13.05
C PHE A 128 9.80 -0.18 13.64
N LEU A 129 8.60 -0.31 14.20
CA LEU A 129 8.09 -1.54 14.78
C LEU A 129 6.75 -1.89 14.14
N PRO A 130 6.54 -3.15 13.70
CA PRO A 130 5.29 -3.55 13.10
C PRO A 130 4.19 -3.65 14.17
N HIS A 131 2.99 -3.22 13.81
CA HIS A 131 1.78 -3.30 14.61
C HIS A 131 0.65 -3.92 13.76
N GLY A 132 -0.55 -4.12 14.31
CA GLY A 132 -1.75 -4.53 13.52
C GLY A 132 -1.56 -5.65 12.49
N MET A 133 -0.94 -6.76 12.90
CA MET A 133 -0.57 -7.87 12.00
C MET A 133 -1.64 -8.98 11.98
N ASP A 134 -2.93 -8.64 11.92
CA ASP A 134 -4.03 -9.62 11.91
C ASP A 134 -4.39 -10.13 10.51
N GLN A 135 -3.98 -9.41 9.45
CA GLN A 135 -4.32 -9.73 8.05
C GLN A 135 -3.10 -10.14 7.21
N MET A 136 -2.25 -10.98 7.78
CA MET A 136 -1.02 -11.44 7.15
C MET A 136 -1.26 -12.62 6.21
N PHE A 137 -0.40 -12.78 5.21
CA PHE A 137 -0.44 -13.87 4.23
C PHE A 137 -1.78 -13.96 3.48
N GLY A 138 -2.47 -12.83 3.28
CA GLY A 138 -3.75 -12.78 2.58
C GLY A 138 -3.60 -13.01 1.07
N ASP A 139 -2.58 -12.41 0.46
CA ASP A 139 -2.24 -12.58 -0.95
C ASP A 139 -0.86 -13.25 -1.11
N PRO A 140 -0.79 -14.51 -1.58
CA PRO A 140 0.47 -15.18 -1.87
C PRO A 140 1.31 -14.47 -2.94
N GLY A 141 0.68 -13.71 -3.83
CA GLY A 141 1.30 -12.95 -4.92
C GLY A 141 1.74 -11.54 -4.55
N PHE A 142 1.58 -11.12 -3.29
CA PHE A 142 1.80 -9.74 -2.87
C PHE A 142 3.20 -9.22 -3.28
N PRO A 143 3.30 -8.05 -3.93
CA PRO A 143 4.55 -7.58 -4.50
C PRO A 143 5.59 -7.22 -3.43
N ILE A 144 6.88 -7.49 -3.71
CA ILE A 144 7.99 -7.16 -2.81
C ILE A 144 9.03 -6.22 -3.43
N LEU A 145 8.96 -5.95 -4.74
CA LEU A 145 9.94 -5.13 -5.47
C LEU A 145 9.38 -3.82 -6.02
N GLU A 146 8.14 -3.49 -5.67
CA GLU A 146 7.48 -2.26 -6.10
C GLU A 146 8.08 -1.00 -5.45
N TYR A 147 7.73 0.16 -6.01
CA TYR A 147 8.07 1.47 -5.44
C TYR A 147 6.88 1.95 -4.62
N PHE A 148 7.00 1.84 -3.31
CA PHE A 148 5.94 2.23 -2.38
C PHE A 148 5.94 3.73 -2.09
N GLU A 149 4.76 4.28 -1.83
CA GLU A 149 4.54 5.70 -1.56
C GLU A 149 5.05 6.25 -0.21
N PRO A 150 5.02 5.52 0.92
CA PRO A 150 5.36 6.11 2.22
C PRO A 150 6.77 6.70 2.22
N MET A 151 6.92 7.86 2.84
CA MET A 151 8.08 8.74 2.70
C MET A 151 9.40 8.04 2.98
N VAL A 152 9.51 7.33 4.11
CA VAL A 152 10.77 6.67 4.50
C VAL A 152 11.03 5.44 3.63
N ALA A 153 9.99 4.65 3.31
CA ALA A 153 10.09 3.49 2.42
C ALA A 153 10.55 3.92 1.02
N SER A 154 9.92 4.95 0.47
CA SER A 154 10.27 5.56 -0.81
C SER A 154 11.71 6.06 -0.80
N ALA A 155 12.10 6.90 0.17
CA ALA A 155 13.45 7.44 0.24
C ALA A 155 14.52 6.36 0.34
N VAL A 156 14.25 5.28 1.09
CA VAL A 156 15.18 4.15 1.22
C VAL A 156 15.29 3.37 -0.09
N MET A 157 14.17 3.09 -0.76
CA MET A 157 14.15 2.28 -1.99
C MET A 157 14.66 3.02 -3.24
N HIS A 158 14.79 4.34 -3.18
CA HIS A 158 15.45 5.15 -4.21
C HIS A 158 16.98 5.23 -4.05
N ASN A 159 17.55 4.78 -2.93
CA ASN A 159 18.99 4.63 -2.81
C ASN A 159 19.42 3.28 -3.45
N PRO A 160 20.29 3.26 -4.48
CA PRO A 160 20.67 2.02 -5.15
C PRO A 160 21.34 0.98 -4.23
N GLU A 161 22.19 1.42 -3.30
CA GLU A 161 22.87 0.54 -2.36
C GLU A 161 21.90 -0.05 -1.34
N TRP A 162 20.97 0.75 -0.82
CA TRP A 162 19.97 0.25 0.13
C TRP A 162 18.92 -0.63 -0.54
N ARG A 163 18.53 -0.34 -1.79
CA ARG A 163 17.67 -1.21 -2.59
C ARG A 163 18.34 -2.57 -2.87
N LYS A 164 19.64 -2.56 -3.19
CA LYS A 164 20.43 -3.80 -3.29
C LYS A 164 20.46 -4.54 -1.95
N ARG A 165 20.76 -3.84 -0.85
CA ARG A 165 20.74 -4.40 0.51
C ARG A 165 19.38 -5.00 0.88
N TYR A 166 18.28 -4.37 0.45
CA TYR A 166 16.92 -4.89 0.62
C TYR A 166 16.74 -6.25 -0.07
N ARG A 167 17.14 -6.37 -1.34
CA ARG A 167 17.05 -7.66 -2.06
C ARG A 167 17.91 -8.74 -1.41
N GLU A 168 19.12 -8.40 -0.98
CA GLU A 168 19.97 -9.30 -0.20
C GLU A 168 19.28 -9.72 1.11
N ARG A 169 18.62 -8.78 1.79
CA ARG A 169 17.89 -9.06 3.03
C ARG A 169 16.68 -9.97 2.82
N VAL A 170 15.91 -9.77 1.75
CA VAL A 170 14.81 -10.67 1.38
C VAL A 170 15.35 -12.08 1.11
N ALA A 171 16.46 -12.20 0.37
CA ALA A 171 17.10 -13.49 0.11
C ALA A 171 17.61 -14.17 1.40
N GLU A 172 18.20 -13.40 2.34
CA GLU A 172 18.60 -13.89 3.66
C GLU A 172 17.42 -14.41 4.49
N LEU A 173 16.25 -13.76 4.40
CA LEU A 173 15.06 -14.10 5.16
C LEU A 173 14.21 -15.19 4.50
N LEU A 174 14.34 -15.43 3.19
CA LEU A 174 13.55 -16.39 2.42
C LEU A 174 13.52 -17.80 3.05
N PRO A 175 14.62 -18.37 3.60
CA PRO A 175 14.57 -19.67 4.28
C PRO A 175 13.62 -19.72 5.48
N LEU A 176 13.26 -18.59 6.08
CA LEU A 176 12.27 -18.54 7.16
C LEU A 176 10.83 -18.79 6.67
N PHE A 177 10.59 -18.64 5.37
CA PHE A 177 9.31 -18.84 4.71
C PHE A 177 9.12 -20.25 4.14
N GLU A 178 10.05 -21.17 4.40
CA GLU A 178 9.87 -22.58 4.05
C GLU A 178 8.50 -23.09 4.55
N PRO A 179 7.62 -23.60 3.67
CA PRO A 179 6.24 -23.94 4.05
C PRO A 179 6.17 -24.89 5.23
N LYS A 180 7.00 -25.94 5.24
CA LYS A 180 7.06 -26.90 6.33
C LYS A 180 7.40 -26.24 7.66
N ARG A 181 8.41 -25.37 7.71
CA ARG A 181 8.82 -24.65 8.92
C ARG A 181 7.68 -23.79 9.49
N LEU A 182 6.94 -23.10 8.64
CA LEU A 182 5.82 -22.26 9.07
C LEU A 182 4.59 -23.09 9.45
N HIS A 183 4.32 -24.18 8.73
CA HIS A 183 3.27 -25.13 9.09
C HIS A 183 3.55 -25.80 10.44
N ASP A 184 4.78 -26.23 10.71
CA ASP A 184 5.19 -26.83 11.99
C ASP A 184 4.96 -25.85 13.17
N LYS A 185 5.23 -24.55 12.97
CA LYS A 185 4.93 -23.50 13.96
C LYS A 185 3.43 -23.31 14.17
N LEU A 186 2.65 -23.30 13.09
CA LEU A 186 1.20 -23.20 13.14
C LEU A 186 0.62 -24.41 13.89
N ASP A 187 1.06 -25.62 13.57
CA ASP A 187 0.59 -26.86 14.19
C ASP A 187 0.86 -26.90 15.70
N THR A 188 1.99 -26.35 16.15
CA THR A 188 2.27 -26.17 17.59
C THR A 188 1.24 -25.27 18.27
N VAL A 189 0.83 -24.18 17.61
CA VAL A 189 -0.22 -23.29 18.13
C VAL A 189 -1.58 -23.99 18.10
N LEU A 190 -1.90 -24.69 17.01
CA LEU A 190 -3.16 -25.40 16.83
C LEU A 190 -3.36 -26.50 17.87
N ALA A 191 -2.33 -27.30 18.16
CA ALA A 191 -2.40 -28.34 19.18
C ALA A 191 -2.86 -27.79 20.56
N ARG A 192 -2.44 -26.56 20.90
CA ARG A 192 -2.86 -25.87 22.12
C ARG A 192 -4.28 -25.32 22.04
N LEU A 193 -4.70 -24.84 20.87
CA LEU A 193 -6.02 -24.21 20.69
C LEU A 193 -7.15 -25.21 20.44
N GLN A 194 -6.84 -26.36 19.83
CA GLN A 194 -7.80 -27.39 19.44
C GLN A 194 -8.78 -27.78 20.55
N PRO A 195 -8.35 -28.15 21.78
CA PRO A 195 -9.30 -28.53 22.83
C PRO A 195 -10.22 -27.38 23.25
N ILE A 196 -9.74 -26.13 23.17
CA ILE A 196 -10.53 -24.94 23.51
C ILE A 196 -11.61 -24.72 22.45
N ILE A 197 -11.20 -24.74 21.18
CA ILE A 197 -12.09 -24.49 20.05
C ILE A 197 -13.13 -25.60 19.91
N THR A 198 -12.73 -26.87 20.09
CA THR A 198 -13.68 -28.00 20.11
C THR A 198 -14.71 -27.87 21.24
N ALA A 199 -14.31 -27.36 22.41
CA ALA A 199 -15.25 -27.09 23.50
C ALA A 199 -16.20 -25.90 23.24
N MET A 200 -15.93 -25.07 22.23
CA MET A 200 -16.82 -23.97 21.82
C MET A 200 -17.95 -24.44 20.89
N GLY A 201 -17.87 -25.66 20.33
CA GLY A 201 -18.88 -26.25 19.46
C GLY A 201 -18.34 -26.71 18.11
N GLU A 202 -19.14 -27.49 17.39
CA GLU A 202 -18.78 -28.06 16.09
C GLU A 202 -18.60 -26.99 15.00
N GLU A 203 -19.51 -26.03 14.93
CA GLU A 203 -19.47 -24.97 13.92
C GLU A 203 -18.21 -24.07 14.04
N PRO A 204 -17.86 -23.49 15.22
CA PRO A 204 -16.60 -22.76 15.39
C PRO A 204 -15.35 -23.61 15.10
N ALA A 205 -15.39 -24.92 15.42
CA ALA A 205 -14.28 -25.81 15.15
C ALA A 205 -14.06 -26.06 13.65
N ASN A 206 -15.14 -26.29 12.90
CA ASN A 206 -15.09 -26.46 11.46
C ASN A 206 -14.64 -25.17 10.76
N ALA A 207 -15.23 -24.03 11.13
CA ALA A 207 -14.86 -22.72 10.59
C ALA A 207 -13.37 -22.41 10.84
N HIS A 208 -12.86 -22.67 12.04
CA HIS A 208 -11.44 -22.47 12.34
C HIS A 208 -10.55 -23.43 11.53
N ALA A 209 -10.93 -24.71 11.40
CA ALA A 209 -10.18 -25.68 10.62
C ALA A 209 -10.07 -25.28 9.13
N ASP A 210 -11.15 -24.74 8.55
CA ASP A 210 -11.15 -24.21 7.19
C ASP A 210 -10.19 -23.02 7.06
N ARG A 211 -10.24 -22.04 7.98
CA ARG A 211 -9.31 -20.89 7.98
C ARG A 211 -7.86 -21.30 8.14
N VAL A 212 -7.59 -22.34 8.92
CA VAL A 212 -6.25 -22.92 9.07
C VAL A 212 -5.78 -23.54 7.76
N ARG A 213 -6.63 -24.32 7.08
CA ARG A 213 -6.30 -24.92 5.78
C ARG A 213 -5.97 -23.83 4.76
N GLU A 214 -6.82 -22.82 4.63
CA GLU A 214 -6.61 -21.69 3.73
C GLU A 214 -5.30 -20.94 4.05
N LEU A 215 -5.00 -20.69 5.33
CA LEU A 215 -3.74 -20.06 5.73
C LEU A 215 -2.52 -20.92 5.36
N LYS A 216 -2.59 -22.23 5.57
CA LYS A 216 -1.51 -23.16 5.17
C LYS A 216 -1.29 -23.16 3.66
N GLU A 217 -2.36 -23.15 2.87
CA GLU A 217 -2.30 -23.05 1.40
C GLU A 217 -1.64 -21.75 0.96
N ARG A 218 -2.04 -20.61 1.53
CA ARG A 218 -1.43 -19.31 1.21
C ARG A 218 0.04 -19.23 1.60
N ILE A 219 0.43 -19.76 2.77
CA ILE A 219 1.82 -19.88 3.20
C ILE A 219 2.63 -20.74 2.21
N ALA A 220 2.06 -21.87 1.77
CA ALA A 220 2.72 -22.77 0.83
C ALA A 220 2.91 -22.15 -0.55
N ALA A 221 1.96 -21.32 -0.99
CA ALA A 221 2.06 -20.56 -2.23
C ALA A 221 2.99 -19.34 -2.14
N ARG A 222 3.19 -18.77 -0.94
CA ARG A 222 3.99 -17.55 -0.75
C ARG A 222 5.48 -17.76 -1.04
N GLU A 223 6.08 -18.83 -0.55
CA GLU A 223 7.52 -19.08 -0.75
C GLU A 223 7.95 -19.17 -2.22
N PRO A 224 7.31 -19.99 -3.08
CA PRO A 224 7.70 -20.05 -4.49
C PRO A 224 7.47 -18.72 -5.21
N ASN A 225 6.43 -17.96 -4.83
CA ASN A 225 6.20 -16.63 -5.38
C ASN A 225 7.29 -15.63 -4.96
N LEU A 226 7.72 -15.62 -3.69
CA LEU A 226 8.85 -14.79 -3.24
C LEU A 226 10.13 -15.10 -4.01
N ARG A 227 10.39 -16.38 -4.27
CA ARG A 227 11.54 -16.84 -5.05
C ARG A 227 11.46 -16.38 -6.51
N GLU A 228 10.28 -16.50 -7.13
CA GLU A 228 10.03 -16.02 -8.49
C GLU A 228 10.25 -14.51 -8.59
N GLN A 229 9.68 -13.71 -7.68
CA GLN A 229 9.88 -12.25 -7.65
C GLN A 229 11.36 -11.88 -7.53
N LEU A 230 12.11 -12.55 -6.64
CA LEU A 230 13.56 -12.32 -6.51
C LEU A 230 14.34 -12.69 -7.78
N GLN A 231 13.92 -13.74 -8.50
CA GLN A 231 14.55 -14.15 -9.76
C GLN A 231 14.26 -13.19 -10.90
N ASN A 232 13.03 -12.67 -10.97
CA ASN A 232 12.61 -11.69 -11.98
C ASN A 232 13.35 -10.35 -11.80
N GLY A 233 13.71 -10.01 -10.56
CA GLY A 233 14.45 -8.80 -10.25
C GLY A 233 13.56 -7.55 -10.26
N ASP A 234 14.20 -6.39 -10.21
CA ASP A 234 13.49 -5.12 -10.10
C ASP A 234 12.66 -4.84 -11.36
N PRO A 235 11.42 -4.35 -11.21
CA PRO A 235 10.61 -3.99 -12.36
C PRO A 235 11.29 -2.84 -13.13
N THR A 236 11.25 -2.92 -14.45
CA THR A 236 11.79 -1.89 -15.35
C THR A 236 10.71 -0.90 -15.75
N PRO A 237 10.97 0.41 -15.74
CA PRO A 237 10.02 1.39 -16.26
C PRO A 237 9.65 1.12 -17.71
N LEU A 238 8.49 1.61 -18.13
CA LEU A 238 8.09 1.59 -19.53
C LEU A 238 9.10 2.36 -20.40
N GLU A 239 9.53 1.73 -21.49
CA GLU A 239 10.42 2.31 -22.48
C GLU A 239 9.63 2.90 -23.65
N PHE A 240 10.00 4.11 -24.07
CA PHE A 240 9.31 4.86 -25.14
C PHE A 240 10.23 4.98 -26.34
N ASP A 241 9.71 4.68 -27.54
CA ASP A 241 10.41 4.84 -28.82
C ASP A 241 10.05 6.19 -29.46
N GLY A 242 10.80 7.22 -29.08
CA GLY A 242 10.56 8.61 -29.50
C GLY A 242 9.16 9.08 -29.09
N ASP A 243 8.42 9.63 -30.05
CA ASP A 243 7.06 10.18 -29.83
C ASP A 243 5.94 9.12 -29.89
N LYS A 244 6.28 7.83 -30.05
CA LYS A 244 5.25 6.79 -30.16
C LYS A 244 4.61 6.54 -28.80
N PRO A 245 3.26 6.53 -28.72
CA PRO A 245 2.59 6.18 -27.48
C PRO A 245 2.72 4.68 -27.18
N ILE A 246 2.64 4.36 -25.90
CA ILE A 246 2.39 3.00 -25.41
C ILE A 246 0.88 2.83 -25.27
N GLU A 247 0.36 1.74 -25.81
CA GLU A 247 -1.03 1.33 -25.62
C GLU A 247 -1.20 0.64 -24.26
N LEU A 248 -2.18 1.10 -23.48
CA LEU A 248 -2.45 0.64 -22.12
C LEU A 248 -3.83 -0.01 -22.05
N ALA A 249 -3.84 -1.34 -21.91
CA ALA A 249 -5.01 -2.16 -21.65
C ALA A 249 -5.03 -2.66 -20.19
N ASP A 250 -5.97 -3.56 -19.88
CA ASP A 250 -6.12 -4.26 -18.60
C ASP A 250 -6.33 -3.32 -17.41
N TRP A 251 -7.29 -2.43 -17.54
CA TRP A 251 -7.70 -1.53 -16.47
C TRP A 251 -8.59 -2.27 -15.49
N PHE A 252 -8.45 -1.99 -14.19
CA PHE A 252 -9.26 -2.59 -13.13
C PHE A 252 -10.23 -1.56 -12.52
N PRO A 253 -11.43 -1.98 -12.11
CA PRO A 253 -12.42 -1.08 -11.53
C PRO A 253 -12.09 -0.74 -10.07
N ALA A 254 -12.49 0.45 -9.63
CA ALA A 254 -12.49 0.87 -8.24
C ALA A 254 -13.64 1.86 -8.00
N GLN A 255 -14.37 1.71 -6.89
CA GLN A 255 -15.53 2.54 -6.54
C GLN A 255 -15.58 2.82 -5.04
N GLU A 256 -16.06 4.00 -4.67
CA GLU A 256 -16.30 4.40 -3.27
C GLU A 256 -17.78 4.28 -2.87
N THR A 257 -18.69 4.27 -3.86
CA THR A 257 -20.14 4.09 -3.63
C THR A 257 -20.60 2.72 -4.10
N ASP A 258 -21.29 1.99 -3.22
CA ASP A 258 -21.71 0.61 -3.45
C ASP A 258 -22.68 0.43 -4.63
N ASP A 259 -23.57 1.39 -4.87
CA ASP A 259 -24.60 1.31 -5.91
C ASP A 259 -24.15 1.86 -7.28
N THR A 260 -22.90 2.35 -7.38
CA THR A 260 -22.33 2.74 -8.66
C THR A 260 -22.06 1.49 -9.49
N LYS A 261 -22.48 1.51 -10.76
CA LYS A 261 -22.30 0.38 -11.67
C LYS A 261 -21.02 0.57 -12.48
N VAL A 262 -20.00 -0.25 -12.21
CA VAL A 262 -18.73 -0.28 -12.94
C VAL A 262 -18.59 -1.63 -13.65
N GLU A 263 -18.60 -1.62 -14.99
CA GLU A 263 -18.68 -2.86 -15.77
C GLU A 263 -18.05 -2.73 -17.16
N GLU A 264 -17.61 -3.85 -17.73
CA GLU A 264 -17.36 -3.97 -19.16
C GLU A 264 -18.69 -4.15 -19.90
N VAL A 265 -18.91 -3.37 -20.95
CA VAL A 265 -20.10 -3.44 -21.80
C VAL A 265 -19.69 -3.56 -23.27
N GLU A 266 -20.60 -4.02 -24.11
CA GLU A 266 -20.43 -4.01 -25.57
C GLU A 266 -21.32 -2.93 -26.19
N ILE A 267 -20.72 -2.05 -27.00
CA ILE A 267 -21.40 -0.99 -27.74
C ILE A 267 -20.92 -1.06 -29.17
N ASP A 268 -21.86 -1.16 -30.12
CA ASP A 268 -21.56 -1.26 -31.57
C ASP A 268 -20.54 -2.36 -31.91
N GLY A 269 -20.62 -3.51 -31.19
CA GLY A 269 -19.72 -4.64 -31.36
C GLY A 269 -18.31 -4.47 -30.77
N GLN A 270 -18.09 -3.42 -29.97
CA GLN A 270 -16.80 -3.15 -29.33
C GLN A 270 -16.93 -3.10 -27.82
N LYS A 271 -15.96 -3.70 -27.13
CA LYS A 271 -15.86 -3.64 -25.66
C LYS A 271 -15.58 -2.21 -25.19
N ARG A 272 -16.24 -1.80 -24.12
CA ARG A 272 -16.08 -0.50 -23.45
C ARG A 272 -16.09 -0.67 -21.95
N TYR A 273 -15.31 0.17 -21.28
CA TYR A 273 -15.43 0.35 -19.85
C TYR A 273 -16.57 1.33 -19.57
N SER A 274 -17.47 0.99 -18.66
CA SER A 274 -18.64 1.80 -18.30
C SER A 274 -18.64 2.15 -16.82
N ILE A 275 -19.06 3.37 -16.50
CA ILE A 275 -19.39 3.79 -15.13
C ILE A 275 -20.74 4.51 -15.18
N GLN A 276 -21.70 4.06 -14.37
CA GLN A 276 -23.02 4.67 -14.25
C GLN A 276 -23.32 5.01 -12.80
N VAL A 277 -23.82 6.23 -12.58
CA VAL A 277 -24.30 6.68 -11.26
C VAL A 277 -25.51 5.85 -10.81
N GLY A 278 -25.47 5.35 -9.58
CA GLY A 278 -26.56 4.61 -8.94
C GLY A 278 -27.67 5.50 -8.40
N ASP A 279 -28.67 4.89 -7.77
CA ASP A 279 -29.87 5.54 -7.22
C ASP A 279 -29.55 6.55 -6.11
N SER A 280 -28.41 6.40 -5.42
CA SER A 280 -27.92 7.30 -4.39
C SER A 280 -27.61 8.70 -4.91
N GLY A 281 -27.38 8.85 -6.23
CA GLY A 281 -26.87 10.08 -6.82
C GLY A 281 -25.48 10.45 -6.30
N GLN A 282 -24.70 9.48 -5.83
CA GLN A 282 -23.32 9.66 -5.39
C GLN A 282 -22.40 8.73 -6.17
N CYS A 283 -21.58 9.28 -7.07
CA CYS A 283 -20.62 8.48 -7.81
C CYS A 283 -19.21 9.06 -7.67
N VAL A 284 -18.33 8.28 -7.04
CA VAL A 284 -16.89 8.37 -7.20
C VAL A 284 -16.39 6.98 -7.57
N ALA A 285 -16.19 6.77 -8.87
CA ALA A 285 -15.73 5.49 -9.40
C ALA A 285 -14.77 5.70 -10.57
N SER A 286 -13.96 4.68 -10.81
CA SER A 286 -12.84 4.75 -11.73
C SER A 286 -12.47 3.40 -12.32
N TRP A 287 -11.87 3.46 -13.50
CA TRP A 287 -11.00 2.43 -14.04
C TRP A 287 -9.56 2.88 -13.80
N ARG A 288 -8.71 1.97 -13.34
CA ARG A 288 -7.32 2.26 -12.95
C ARG A 288 -6.32 1.35 -13.64
N ARG A 289 -5.14 1.87 -13.92
CA ARG A 289 -4.00 1.10 -14.44
C ARG A 289 -2.71 1.54 -13.77
N LYS A 290 -2.00 0.60 -13.16
CA LYS A 290 -0.66 0.84 -12.60
C LYS A 290 0.38 0.73 -13.71
N VAL A 291 1.31 1.68 -13.78
CA VAL A 291 2.47 1.68 -14.68
C VAL A 291 3.71 2.13 -13.92
N LEU A 292 4.88 1.61 -14.31
CA LEU A 292 6.17 2.07 -13.78
C LEU A 292 6.78 3.05 -14.79
N LEU A 293 7.09 4.26 -14.35
CA LEU A 293 7.61 5.33 -15.20
C LEU A 293 8.94 5.84 -14.66
N ALA A 294 9.84 6.22 -15.58
CA ALA A 294 11.05 6.94 -15.23
C ALA A 294 10.76 8.43 -15.03
N LYS A 295 11.74 9.19 -14.55
CA LYS A 295 11.65 10.65 -14.50
C LYS A 295 11.29 11.25 -15.87
N GLY A 296 10.31 12.14 -15.89
CA GLY A 296 9.92 12.83 -17.12
C GLY A 296 8.49 13.35 -17.11
N ARG A 297 8.10 13.92 -18.25
CA ARG A 297 6.74 14.40 -18.49
C ARG A 297 5.99 13.44 -19.39
N TYR A 298 4.71 13.30 -19.09
CA TYR A 298 3.84 12.32 -19.73
C TYR A 298 2.49 12.92 -20.08
N ARG A 299 1.86 12.39 -21.13
CA ARG A 299 0.46 12.68 -21.49
C ARG A 299 -0.31 11.39 -21.61
N LEU A 300 -1.35 11.22 -20.80
CA LEU A 300 -2.33 10.15 -20.92
C LEU A 300 -3.48 10.61 -21.81
N GLU A 301 -3.90 9.77 -22.74
CA GLU A 301 -5.05 10.01 -23.62
C GLU A 301 -5.95 8.78 -23.71
N THR A 302 -7.27 9.00 -23.73
CA THR A 302 -8.24 7.98 -24.16
C THR A 302 -9.46 8.68 -24.75
N ARG A 303 -10.35 7.94 -25.42
CA ARG A 303 -11.64 8.48 -25.86
C ARG A 303 -12.72 8.12 -24.87
N MET A 304 -13.62 9.09 -24.64
CA MET A 304 -14.74 8.95 -23.73
C MET A 304 -16.02 9.50 -24.37
N ARG A 305 -17.14 8.88 -24.03
CA ARG A 305 -18.51 9.32 -24.38
C ARG A 305 -19.31 9.47 -23.10
N THR A 306 -20.15 10.49 -23.00
CA THR A 306 -20.97 10.72 -21.81
C THR A 306 -22.45 10.86 -22.15
N GLU A 307 -23.30 10.42 -21.22
CA GLU A 307 -24.74 10.59 -21.27
C GLU A 307 -25.21 11.23 -19.95
N ALA A 308 -25.91 12.37 -20.05
CA ALA A 308 -26.57 13.06 -18.95
C ALA A 308 -25.71 13.26 -17.69
N VAL A 309 -24.40 13.52 -17.84
CA VAL A 309 -23.48 13.67 -16.71
C VAL A 309 -23.76 14.98 -15.97
N GLU A 310 -24.30 14.88 -14.76
CA GLU A 310 -24.38 16.00 -13.82
C GLU A 310 -23.21 15.92 -12.84
N PRO A 311 -22.24 16.83 -12.94
CA PRO A 311 -21.03 16.71 -12.16
C PRO A 311 -21.27 17.01 -10.68
N ARG A 312 -20.45 16.38 -9.84
CA ARG A 312 -20.26 16.79 -8.45
C ARG A 312 -18.99 17.67 -8.37
N GLU A 313 -19.05 18.76 -7.61
CA GLU A 313 -17.85 19.52 -7.26
C GLU A 313 -17.03 18.76 -6.21
N ASP A 314 -15.74 18.64 -6.47
CA ASP A 314 -14.80 17.82 -5.71
C ASP A 314 -13.37 18.31 -6.00
N GLU A 315 -12.50 18.29 -4.99
CA GLU A 315 -11.15 18.88 -5.08
C GLU A 315 -10.23 18.14 -6.06
N GLN A 316 -10.48 16.86 -6.31
CA GLN A 316 -9.66 16.02 -7.20
C GLN A 316 -10.07 16.17 -8.67
N GLY A 317 -11.32 16.55 -8.95
CA GLY A 317 -11.82 16.82 -10.30
C GLY A 317 -13.35 16.79 -10.42
N THR A 318 -13.88 17.21 -11.56
CA THR A 318 -15.33 17.38 -11.78
C THR A 318 -15.80 16.59 -13.01
N GLY A 319 -16.94 15.89 -12.91
CA GLY A 319 -17.50 15.12 -14.03
C GLY A 319 -16.60 13.95 -14.45
N VAL A 320 -16.51 13.71 -15.75
CA VAL A 320 -15.66 12.65 -16.33
C VAL A 320 -14.27 13.17 -16.66
N GLY A 321 -13.21 12.42 -16.35
CA GLY A 321 -11.87 12.81 -16.76
C GLY A 321 -10.76 11.82 -16.45
N LEU A 322 -9.54 12.25 -16.76
CA LEU A 322 -8.28 11.54 -16.56
C LEU A 322 -7.41 12.24 -15.53
N ARG A 323 -6.74 11.47 -14.68
CA ARG A 323 -5.70 11.94 -13.75
C ARG A 323 -4.74 10.82 -13.36
N ILE A 324 -3.77 11.14 -12.52
CA ILE A 324 -3.04 10.15 -11.72
C ILE A 324 -3.59 10.10 -10.28
N SER A 325 -3.41 8.97 -9.59
CA SER A 325 -3.72 8.86 -8.16
C SER A 325 -2.91 9.91 -7.36
N GLY A 326 -3.54 10.53 -6.37
CA GLY A 326 -2.96 11.66 -5.61
C GLY A 326 -2.91 13.01 -6.37
N GLY A 327 -3.15 13.03 -7.69
CA GLY A 327 -3.19 14.25 -8.50
C GLY A 327 -4.58 14.87 -8.64
N LYS A 328 -4.62 16.11 -9.12
CA LYS A 328 -5.84 16.84 -9.53
C LYS A 328 -5.92 16.92 -11.06
N ARG A 329 -7.07 17.28 -11.62
CA ARG A 329 -7.24 17.49 -13.07
C ARG A 329 -8.10 18.71 -13.39
N ASP A 330 -7.82 19.29 -14.57
CA ASP A 330 -8.63 20.35 -15.18
C ASP A 330 -9.53 19.84 -16.30
N ASN A 331 -9.16 18.72 -16.96
CA ASN A 331 -9.98 18.12 -18.00
C ASN A 331 -11.32 17.63 -17.41
N LYS A 332 -12.44 17.90 -18.09
CA LYS A 332 -13.77 17.49 -17.65
C LYS A 332 -14.73 17.33 -18.83
N LEU A 333 -15.50 16.23 -18.82
CA LEU A 333 -16.72 16.10 -19.63
C LEU A 333 -17.96 16.10 -18.73
N THR A 334 -18.99 16.79 -19.19
CA THR A 334 -20.28 16.98 -18.50
C THR A 334 -21.42 16.96 -19.51
N GLY A 335 -22.63 16.66 -19.07
CA GLY A 335 -23.80 16.53 -19.93
C GLY A 335 -23.65 15.38 -20.93
N ASP A 336 -24.27 15.55 -22.09
CA ASP A 336 -24.14 14.65 -23.22
C ASP A 336 -22.93 15.01 -24.08
N SER A 337 -22.14 14.01 -24.43
CA SER A 337 -21.00 14.16 -25.33
C SER A 337 -20.85 12.90 -26.15
N ASP A 338 -20.66 13.06 -27.46
CA ASP A 338 -20.18 11.97 -28.30
C ASP A 338 -18.70 11.62 -27.99
N TRP A 339 -18.19 10.55 -28.58
CA TRP A 339 -16.83 10.06 -28.39
C TRP A 339 -15.76 11.10 -28.74
N GLN A 340 -15.14 11.69 -27.72
CA GLN A 340 -14.05 12.64 -27.87
C GLN A 340 -12.80 12.24 -27.08
N THR A 341 -11.64 12.74 -27.50
CA THR A 341 -10.37 12.50 -26.80
C THR A 341 -10.29 13.36 -25.55
N VAL A 342 -10.01 12.73 -24.41
CA VAL A 342 -9.67 13.38 -23.15
C VAL A 342 -8.19 13.14 -22.89
N SER A 343 -7.48 14.16 -22.40
CA SER A 343 -6.05 14.08 -22.09
C SER A 343 -5.72 14.63 -20.70
N HIS A 344 -4.64 14.11 -20.13
CA HIS A 344 -4.07 14.60 -18.87
C HIS A 344 -2.54 14.55 -18.94
N GLU A 345 -1.89 15.68 -18.71
CA GLU A 345 -0.44 15.79 -18.60
C GLU A 345 -0.02 15.76 -17.13
N PHE A 346 1.10 15.07 -16.86
CA PHE A 346 1.67 14.97 -15.52
C PHE A 346 3.19 14.79 -15.59
N GLU A 347 3.86 15.01 -14.45
CA GLU A 347 5.31 14.89 -14.33
C GLU A 347 5.66 13.87 -13.25
N VAL A 348 6.66 13.04 -13.54
CA VAL A 348 7.34 12.16 -12.60
C VAL A 348 8.68 12.80 -12.27
N LEU A 349 8.89 13.14 -11.01
CA LEU A 349 10.07 13.89 -10.55
C LEU A 349 11.18 12.95 -10.06
N GLU A 350 10.77 11.79 -9.57
CA GLU A 350 11.60 10.69 -9.10
C GLU A 350 12.24 9.95 -10.28
N ASP A 351 13.42 9.36 -10.08
CA ASP A 351 14.12 8.62 -11.13
C ASP A 351 13.27 7.48 -11.69
N VAL A 352 12.50 6.83 -10.82
CA VAL A 352 11.51 5.79 -11.12
C VAL A 352 10.33 5.92 -10.16
N ARG A 353 9.10 5.78 -10.65
CA ARG A 353 7.90 5.82 -9.81
C ARG A 353 6.79 4.92 -10.34
N ASP A 354 6.15 4.22 -9.42
CA ASP A 354 4.85 3.59 -9.65
C ASP A 354 3.75 4.66 -9.76
N VAL A 355 3.06 4.69 -10.90
CA VAL A 355 1.98 5.65 -11.19
C VAL A 355 0.69 4.88 -11.44
N ILE A 356 -0.34 5.22 -10.68
CA ILE A 356 -1.70 4.73 -10.93
C ILE A 356 -2.42 5.77 -11.80
N LEU A 357 -2.64 5.41 -13.06
CA LEU A 357 -3.45 6.15 -14.00
C LEU A 357 -4.93 5.92 -13.70
N VAL A 358 -5.74 6.97 -13.80
CA VAL A 358 -7.15 6.96 -13.37
C VAL A 358 -8.02 7.56 -14.48
N ALA A 359 -9.02 6.80 -14.92
CA ALA A 359 -10.14 7.29 -15.72
C ALA A 359 -11.42 7.19 -14.89
N GLU A 360 -12.04 8.32 -14.54
CA GLU A 360 -13.05 8.38 -13.48
C GLU A 360 -14.31 9.15 -13.86
N LEU A 361 -15.40 8.87 -13.13
CA LEU A 361 -16.64 9.62 -13.10
C LEU A 361 -16.89 10.12 -11.67
N ARG A 362 -16.96 11.45 -11.52
CA ARG A 362 -17.39 12.16 -10.31
C ARG A 362 -18.68 12.93 -10.57
N ALA A 363 -19.82 12.35 -10.22
CA ALA A 363 -21.13 12.85 -10.67
C ALA A 363 -22.28 12.48 -9.73
N THR A 364 -23.39 13.23 -9.84
CA THR A 364 -24.67 12.92 -9.20
C THR A 364 -25.66 12.26 -10.13
N ARG A 365 -25.42 12.31 -11.44
CA ARG A 365 -26.23 11.63 -12.46
C ARG A 365 -25.39 11.32 -13.69
N GLY A 366 -25.83 10.34 -14.47
CA GLY A 366 -25.33 10.07 -15.82
C GLY A 366 -24.43 8.84 -15.92
N ARG A 367 -23.79 8.72 -17.08
CA ARG A 367 -22.93 7.59 -17.43
C ARG A 367 -21.76 8.04 -18.29
N VAL A 368 -20.65 7.33 -18.18
CA VAL A 368 -19.52 7.41 -19.11
C VAL A 368 -19.23 6.05 -19.72
N TRP A 369 -18.79 6.06 -20.98
CA TRP A 369 -18.09 4.96 -21.62
C TRP A 369 -16.70 5.38 -22.03
N ILE A 370 -15.73 4.49 -21.86
CA ILE A 370 -14.31 4.72 -22.05
C ILE A 370 -13.76 3.64 -22.99
N GLU A 371 -12.88 4.02 -23.91
CA GLU A 371 -12.14 3.04 -24.72
C GLU A 371 -11.27 2.15 -23.82
N PRO A 372 -11.23 0.82 -24.06
CA PRO A 372 -10.50 -0.10 -23.20
C PRO A 372 -8.97 0.00 -23.34
N VAL A 373 -8.51 0.68 -24.39
CA VAL A 373 -7.10 0.95 -24.65
C VAL A 373 -6.86 2.46 -24.60
N ALA A 374 -6.07 2.89 -23.62
CA ALA A 374 -5.57 4.26 -23.53
C ALA A 374 -4.19 4.36 -24.19
N ARG A 375 -3.72 5.58 -24.44
CA ARG A 375 -2.40 5.89 -24.98
C ARG A 375 -1.63 6.74 -23.99
N LEU A 376 -0.41 6.31 -23.66
CA LEU A 376 0.50 7.09 -22.83
C LEU A 376 1.67 7.56 -23.70
N PHE A 377 1.93 8.86 -23.69
CA PHE A 377 3.03 9.49 -24.39
C PHE A 377 4.07 9.95 -23.37
N ARG A 378 5.35 9.85 -23.73
CA ARG A 378 6.40 10.65 -23.11
C ARG A 378 6.55 11.94 -23.92
N ILE A 379 6.50 13.08 -23.26
CA ILE A 379 6.58 14.39 -23.93
C ILE A 379 7.90 15.06 -23.55
N GLU A 380 8.56 15.70 -24.51
CA GLU A 380 9.78 16.47 -24.26
C GLU A 380 9.47 17.71 -23.40
N VAL A 381 10.43 18.07 -22.55
CA VAL A 381 10.37 19.34 -21.82
C VAL A 381 10.67 20.47 -22.82
N PRO A 382 9.83 21.51 -22.92
CA PRO A 382 10.08 22.66 -23.79
C PRO A 382 11.44 23.35 -23.55
#